data_AF-A0AA38RPC6-F1
#
_entry.id   AF-A0AA38RPC6-F1
#
_cell.length_a   1.000
_cell.length_b   1.000
_cell.length_c   1.000
_cell.angle_alpha   90.00
_cell.angle_beta   90.00
_cell.angle_gamma   90.00
#
_symmetry.space_group_name_H-M   'P 1'
#
loop_
_entity.id
_entity.type
_entity.pdbx_description
1 polymer ?
#
loop_
_entity_poly.entity_id
_entity_poly.type
_entity_poly.pdbx_seq_one_letter_code
_entity_poly.pdbx_strand_id
1 'polypeptide(L)'
;MDALGLALCLLPTVLNIAELAKATHDAYAVRSLPMRIATSEKIFKESIWKLLQGDEKLSDSDRVGLVNGDADFVQLWKDHEFVMRLRRRLDTEVLRTFQSKAREISTTLTTLKEQIEQVESYSEKKPGAVRPREAKLGLQVLDIKKSLAKLKNQVNDVRKLLEPCSATTYAPSGDSQQNRDYARSGFGEKRHQKTDAQFFDAFYSVLRESFRCTCAIPHEASLRLSENLEILFPVETGDSEEEDMISDLFRTTWSRSRSAQNVSHSCGEHQALPLRFSESRGSWNAAPIVDLCHFTRAIKNSAPNSPASGNSSVLKAKEGRYTVTVPVRYPLSMPTVVSMDDVLDSCDSYGISRRTRLDMTLDLVLAIVQFYQTPWIDASWTWRNFAMIRNDSEVSLGVTRRFWSVSSEQGKGMTANALPSKFWGILRTKDPMLVRLGFALIELAMGKRLSEIRLATVTRTEGAGETDQDEAVRDMEDYNTAMDLLDRNVVRDEVGVTYQQAVAACLQCKILEDEGMRPLKPGTDTFEEDLGRFIIDPLRQHAEDLYGMPL
;
A
#
# COMPACT_ATOMS: atom_id res chain seq x y z
N MET A 1 -12.72 -33.86 -8.11
CA MET A 1 -13.18 -32.47 -7.95
C MET A 1 -14.40 -32.37 -7.04
N ASP A 2 -14.95 -33.52 -6.62
CA ASP A 2 -16.08 -33.71 -5.70
C ASP A 2 -15.97 -32.93 -4.39
N ALA A 3 -14.76 -32.81 -3.84
CA ALA A 3 -14.52 -32.04 -2.62
C ALA A 3 -14.80 -30.55 -2.77
N LEU A 4 -14.66 -30.00 -3.99
CA LEU A 4 -14.95 -28.60 -4.26
C LEU A 4 -16.45 -28.35 -4.30
N GLY A 5 -17.20 -29.23 -4.98
CA GLY A 5 -18.65 -29.22 -4.93
C GLY A 5 -19.16 -29.37 -3.49
N LEU A 6 -18.59 -30.30 -2.72
CA LEU A 6 -18.96 -30.49 -1.32
C LEU A 6 -18.68 -29.24 -0.45
N ALA A 7 -17.51 -28.60 -0.63
CA ALA A 7 -17.17 -27.38 0.09
C ALA A 7 -18.17 -26.25 -0.21
N LEU A 8 -18.57 -26.09 -1.47
CA LEU A 8 -19.54 -25.07 -1.88
C LEU A 8 -20.95 -25.35 -1.36
N CYS A 9 -21.41 -26.61 -1.38
CA CYS A 9 -22.72 -26.97 -0.84
C CYS A 9 -22.81 -26.81 0.69
N LEU A 10 -21.71 -27.05 1.42
CA LEU A 10 -21.70 -26.99 2.89
C LEU A 10 -21.65 -25.56 3.43
N LEU A 11 -21.15 -24.61 2.64
CA LEU A 11 -20.86 -23.26 3.09
C LEU A 11 -22.11 -22.43 3.46
N PRO A 12 -23.18 -22.42 2.63
CA PRO A 12 -24.46 -21.82 3.00
C PRO A 12 -25.10 -22.49 4.23
N THR A 13 -24.89 -23.79 4.41
CA THR A 13 -25.41 -24.53 5.57
C THR A 13 -24.74 -24.04 6.86
N VAL A 14 -23.41 -23.92 6.88
CA VAL A 14 -22.67 -23.41 8.05
C VAL A 14 -23.07 -21.97 8.40
N LEU A 15 -23.40 -21.15 7.41
CA LEU A 15 -23.91 -19.78 7.61
C LEU A 15 -25.27 -19.74 8.30
N ASN A 16 -26.21 -20.52 7.79
CA ASN A 16 -27.56 -20.57 8.36
C ASN A 16 -27.53 -21.02 9.81
N ILE A 17 -26.71 -22.03 10.13
CA ILE A 17 -26.55 -22.54 11.50
C ILE A 17 -25.83 -21.49 12.38
N ALA A 18 -24.86 -20.74 11.85
CA ALA A 18 -24.22 -19.67 12.62
C ALA A 18 -25.18 -18.50 12.94
N GLU A 19 -26.07 -18.12 12.04
CA GLU A 19 -27.13 -17.12 12.30
C GLU A 19 -28.16 -17.65 13.32
N LEU A 20 -28.53 -18.93 13.27
CA LEU A 20 -29.37 -19.58 14.29
C LEU A 20 -28.71 -19.58 15.67
N ALA A 21 -27.40 -19.85 15.74
CA ALA A 21 -26.62 -19.78 16.98
C ALA A 21 -26.53 -18.35 17.57
N LYS A 22 -26.56 -17.32 16.72
CA LYS A 22 -26.60 -15.90 17.15
C LYS A 22 -27.95 -15.53 17.75
N ALA A 23 -29.05 -16.10 17.28
CA ALA A 23 -30.39 -15.86 17.82
C ALA A 23 -30.59 -16.45 19.23
N THR A 24 -29.78 -17.43 19.62
CA THR A 24 -29.96 -18.20 20.87
C THR A 24 -28.98 -17.80 21.99
N HIS A 25 -27.91 -17.06 21.69
CA HIS A 25 -26.86 -16.74 22.68
C HIS A 25 -26.42 -15.27 22.65
N ASP A 26 -26.47 -14.61 23.82
CA ASP A 26 -26.23 -13.17 23.99
C ASP A 26 -24.74 -12.78 24.13
N ALA A 27 -23.83 -13.76 24.04
CA ALA A 27 -22.40 -13.52 24.16
C ALA A 27 -21.85 -12.81 22.91
N TYR A 28 -21.25 -11.63 23.11
CA TYR A 28 -20.61 -10.79 22.08
C TYR A 28 -19.75 -11.58 21.07
N ALA A 29 -19.07 -12.64 21.51
CA ALA A 29 -18.26 -13.49 20.65
C ALA A 29 -19.06 -14.26 19.58
N VAL A 30 -20.28 -14.69 19.89
CA VAL A 30 -21.16 -15.45 18.97
C VAL A 30 -21.74 -14.53 17.90
N ARG A 31 -22.02 -13.26 18.24
CA ARG A 31 -22.54 -12.25 17.30
C ARG A 31 -21.62 -12.00 16.09
N SER A 32 -20.31 -12.22 16.25
CA SER A 32 -19.31 -12.03 15.19
C SER A 32 -19.14 -13.22 14.24
N LEU A 33 -19.64 -14.41 14.58
CA LEU A 33 -19.41 -15.63 13.80
C LEU A 33 -20.03 -15.57 12.40
N PRO A 34 -21.29 -15.13 12.22
CA PRO A 34 -21.91 -15.11 10.89
C PRO A 34 -21.17 -14.22 9.91
N MET A 35 -20.74 -13.02 10.36
CA MET A 35 -19.97 -12.10 9.53
C MET A 35 -18.64 -12.71 9.06
N ARG A 36 -17.93 -13.42 9.94
CA ARG A 36 -16.65 -14.08 9.61
C ARG A 36 -16.83 -15.24 8.63
N ILE A 37 -17.92 -16.00 8.79
CA ILE A 37 -18.25 -17.09 7.87
C ILE A 37 -18.69 -16.52 6.52
N ALA A 38 -19.48 -15.45 6.50
CA ALA A 38 -19.97 -14.82 5.26
C ALA A 38 -18.82 -14.18 4.47
N THR A 39 -17.86 -13.60 5.19
CA THR A 39 -16.61 -13.13 4.58
C THR A 39 -15.84 -14.29 3.95
N SER A 40 -15.66 -15.40 4.67
CA SER A 40 -14.96 -16.58 4.15
C SER A 40 -15.69 -17.21 2.94
N GLU A 41 -17.03 -17.21 2.95
CA GLU A 41 -17.87 -17.62 1.82
C GLU A 41 -17.57 -16.77 0.58
N LYS A 42 -17.69 -15.46 0.72
CA LYS A 42 -17.53 -14.53 -0.39
C LYS A 42 -16.17 -14.70 -1.04
N ILE A 43 -15.12 -14.80 -0.23
CA ILE A 43 -13.75 -14.99 -0.71
C ILE A 43 -13.60 -16.32 -1.47
N PHE A 44 -14.17 -17.40 -0.92
CA PHE A 44 -14.11 -18.71 -1.56
C PHE A 44 -14.89 -18.71 -2.89
N LYS A 45 -16.12 -18.18 -2.91
CA LYS A 45 -16.95 -18.04 -4.11
C LYS A 45 -16.27 -17.22 -5.19
N GLU A 46 -15.65 -16.09 -4.84
CA GLU A 46 -14.86 -15.29 -5.79
C GLU A 46 -13.66 -16.05 -6.35
N SER A 47 -13.01 -16.88 -5.53
CA SER A 47 -11.88 -17.72 -5.96
C SER A 47 -12.34 -18.77 -6.96
N ILE A 48 -13.49 -19.41 -6.73
CA ILE A 48 -14.09 -20.35 -7.69
C ILE A 48 -14.55 -19.62 -8.96
N TRP A 49 -15.15 -18.43 -8.83
CA TRP A 49 -15.55 -17.64 -9.98
C TRP A 49 -14.37 -17.34 -10.90
N LYS A 50 -13.25 -16.87 -10.34
CA LYS A 50 -12.00 -16.64 -11.09
C LYS A 50 -11.49 -17.89 -11.78
N LEU A 51 -11.57 -19.04 -11.12
CA LEU A 51 -11.19 -20.33 -11.68
C LEU A 51 -12.02 -20.67 -12.94
N LEU A 52 -13.32 -20.36 -12.91
CA LEU A 52 -14.27 -20.68 -13.99
C LEU A 52 -14.23 -19.69 -15.16
N GLN A 53 -13.78 -18.45 -14.96
CA GLN A 53 -13.83 -17.38 -15.98
C GLN A 53 -13.16 -17.73 -17.32
N GLY A 54 -12.14 -18.58 -17.32
CA GLY A 54 -11.44 -18.99 -18.55
C GLY A 54 -12.00 -20.23 -19.25
N ASP A 55 -13.14 -20.80 -18.84
CA ASP A 55 -13.79 -21.88 -19.59
C ASP A 55 -14.93 -21.32 -20.44
N GLU A 56 -14.69 -21.19 -21.75
CA GLU A 56 -15.64 -20.68 -22.74
C GLU A 56 -16.84 -21.59 -22.97
N LYS A 57 -16.73 -22.89 -22.62
CA LYS A 57 -17.82 -23.85 -22.78
C LYS A 57 -18.83 -23.80 -21.64
N LEU A 58 -18.50 -23.15 -20.53
CA LEU A 58 -19.46 -22.95 -19.44
C LEU A 58 -20.34 -21.75 -19.75
N SER A 59 -21.65 -21.96 -19.72
CA SER A 59 -22.60 -20.84 -19.74
C SER A 59 -22.48 -20.02 -18.45
N ASP A 60 -22.91 -18.77 -18.47
CA ASP A 60 -22.92 -17.95 -17.26
C ASP A 60 -23.83 -18.54 -16.17
N SER A 61 -24.92 -19.22 -16.56
CA SER A 61 -25.75 -19.99 -15.62
C SER A 61 -24.99 -21.14 -14.98
N ASP A 62 -24.16 -21.88 -15.74
CA ASP A 62 -23.34 -22.95 -15.18
C ASP A 62 -22.32 -22.41 -14.19
N ARG A 63 -21.71 -21.26 -14.50
CA ARG A 63 -20.73 -20.60 -13.61
C ARG A 63 -21.36 -20.16 -12.30
N VAL A 64 -22.53 -19.52 -12.37
CA VAL A 64 -23.28 -19.10 -11.18
C VAL A 64 -23.71 -20.32 -10.35
N GLY A 65 -24.27 -21.35 -10.99
CA GLY A 65 -24.70 -22.56 -10.29
C GLY A 65 -23.56 -23.32 -9.63
N LEU A 66 -22.41 -23.43 -10.32
CA LEU A 66 -21.18 -24.01 -9.77
C LEU A 66 -20.66 -23.23 -8.57
N VAL A 67 -20.67 -21.90 -8.61
CA VAL A 67 -20.18 -21.02 -7.53
C VAL A 67 -21.13 -20.99 -6.32
N ASN A 68 -22.43 -21.11 -6.55
CA ASN A 68 -23.40 -21.18 -5.46
C ASN A 68 -23.48 -22.56 -4.81
N GLY A 69 -22.89 -23.59 -5.44
CA GLY A 69 -22.96 -24.97 -4.96
C GLY A 69 -24.35 -25.57 -5.17
N ASP A 70 -25.06 -25.16 -6.21
CA ASP A 70 -26.39 -25.65 -6.54
C ASP A 70 -26.33 -27.14 -6.88
N ALA A 71 -27.22 -27.93 -6.28
CA ALA A 71 -27.19 -29.39 -6.35
C ALA A 71 -27.21 -29.92 -7.80
N ASP A 72 -27.94 -29.24 -8.69
CA ASP A 72 -28.05 -29.57 -10.11
C ASP A 72 -26.73 -29.42 -10.86
N PHE A 73 -25.84 -28.54 -10.39
CA PHE A 73 -24.55 -28.23 -11.00
C PHE A 73 -23.40 -29.02 -10.37
N VAL A 74 -23.60 -29.73 -9.27
CA VAL A 74 -22.57 -30.57 -8.63
C VAL A 74 -22.06 -31.67 -9.57
N GLN A 75 -22.91 -32.16 -10.48
CA GLN A 75 -22.50 -33.16 -11.47
C GLN A 75 -21.48 -32.64 -12.48
N LEU A 76 -21.46 -31.33 -12.77
CA LEU A 76 -20.45 -30.74 -13.65
C LEU A 76 -19.04 -30.84 -13.04
N TRP A 77 -18.89 -30.77 -11.71
CA TRP A 77 -17.61 -31.04 -11.05
C TRP A 77 -17.13 -32.48 -11.25
N LYS A 78 -18.02 -33.41 -11.61
CA LYS A 78 -17.72 -34.82 -11.91
C LYS A 78 -17.56 -35.09 -13.40
N ASP A 79 -17.95 -34.16 -14.26
CA ASP A 79 -17.81 -34.29 -15.70
C ASP A 79 -16.33 -34.39 -16.10
N HIS A 80 -15.97 -35.48 -16.77
CA HIS A 80 -14.59 -35.75 -17.15
C HIS A 80 -14.05 -34.71 -18.12
N GLU A 81 -14.88 -34.24 -19.05
CA GLU A 81 -14.44 -33.27 -20.06
C GLU A 81 -14.11 -31.92 -19.40
N PHE A 82 -15.00 -31.43 -18.53
CA PHE A 82 -14.78 -30.22 -17.75
C PHE A 82 -13.51 -30.29 -16.89
N VAL A 83 -13.31 -31.38 -16.14
CA VAL A 83 -12.11 -31.55 -15.31
C VAL A 83 -10.84 -31.56 -16.16
N MET A 84 -10.88 -32.19 -17.34
CA MET A 84 -9.74 -32.19 -18.27
C MET A 84 -9.46 -30.80 -18.85
N ARG A 85 -10.49 -29.99 -19.15
CA ARG A 85 -10.30 -28.60 -19.59
C ARG A 85 -9.65 -27.76 -18.48
N LEU A 86 -10.14 -27.91 -17.25
CA LEU A 86 -9.57 -27.22 -16.10
C LEU A 86 -8.10 -27.62 -15.86
N ARG A 87 -7.77 -28.90 -16.03
CA ARG A 87 -6.40 -29.44 -15.92
C ARG A 87 -5.46 -29.02 -17.05
N ARG A 88 -5.99 -28.64 -18.21
CA ARG A 88 -5.16 -28.07 -19.29
C ARG A 88 -4.84 -26.60 -19.04
N ARG A 89 -5.78 -25.87 -18.42
CA ARG A 89 -5.62 -24.44 -18.09
C ARG A 89 -4.75 -24.21 -16.87
N LEU A 90 -4.94 -25.03 -15.84
CA LEU A 90 -4.13 -25.00 -14.64
C LEU A 90 -2.97 -25.97 -14.78
N ASP A 91 -1.79 -25.58 -14.31
CA ASP A 91 -0.71 -26.52 -14.13
C ASP A 91 -1.15 -27.72 -13.27
N THR A 92 -0.64 -28.92 -13.58
CA THR A 92 -1.08 -30.16 -12.91
C THR A 92 -0.78 -30.15 -11.41
N GLU A 93 0.31 -29.51 -11.00
CA GLU A 93 0.69 -29.35 -9.59
C GLU A 93 -0.21 -28.33 -8.89
N VAL A 94 -0.52 -27.20 -9.56
CA VAL A 94 -1.46 -26.19 -9.04
C VAL A 94 -2.84 -26.81 -8.83
N LEU A 95 -3.36 -27.56 -9.81
CA LEU A 95 -4.65 -28.24 -9.69
C LEU A 95 -4.65 -29.27 -8.56
N ARG A 96 -3.57 -30.06 -8.41
CA ARG A 96 -3.44 -31.04 -7.32
C ARG A 96 -3.46 -30.36 -5.95
N THR A 97 -2.72 -29.26 -5.82
CA THR A 97 -2.63 -28.48 -4.57
C THR A 97 -3.97 -27.85 -4.23
N PHE A 98 -4.62 -27.24 -5.22
CA PHE A 98 -5.97 -26.68 -5.09
C PHE A 98 -6.98 -27.75 -4.65
N GLN A 99 -6.97 -28.94 -5.25
CA GLN A 99 -7.82 -30.07 -4.85
C GLN A 99 -7.54 -30.57 -3.42
N SER A 100 -6.28 -30.52 -2.98
CA SER A 100 -5.93 -30.83 -1.59
C SER A 100 -6.55 -29.80 -0.65
N LYS A 101 -6.38 -28.51 -0.94
CA LYS A 101 -6.92 -27.42 -0.11
C LYS A 101 -8.45 -27.39 -0.10
N ALA A 102 -9.10 -27.66 -1.22
CA ALA A 102 -10.55 -27.81 -1.29
C ALA A 102 -11.07 -28.96 -0.39
N ARG A 103 -10.35 -30.10 -0.36
CA ARG A 103 -10.65 -31.20 0.58
C ARG A 103 -10.51 -30.75 2.03
N GLU A 104 -9.43 -30.06 2.35
CA GLU A 104 -9.21 -29.58 3.71
C GLU A 104 -10.27 -28.55 4.17
N ILE A 105 -10.71 -27.65 3.27
CA ILE A 105 -11.81 -26.72 3.50
C ILE A 105 -13.10 -27.50 3.76
N SER A 106 -13.42 -28.46 2.89
CA SER A 106 -14.60 -29.30 3.03
C SER A 106 -14.62 -30.05 4.37
N THR A 107 -13.52 -30.69 4.78
CA THR A 107 -13.41 -31.35 6.08
C THR A 107 -13.63 -30.36 7.24
N THR A 108 -13.05 -29.17 7.14
CA THR A 108 -13.19 -28.14 8.19
C THR A 108 -14.62 -27.61 8.29
N LEU A 109 -15.31 -27.46 7.16
CA LEU A 109 -16.73 -27.08 7.12
C LEU A 109 -17.63 -28.15 7.71
N THR A 110 -17.38 -29.44 7.42
CA THR A 110 -18.13 -30.55 8.03
C THR A 110 -17.93 -30.59 9.55
N THR A 111 -16.68 -30.44 10.02
CA THR A 111 -16.40 -30.35 11.46
C THR A 111 -17.07 -29.15 12.10
N LEU A 112 -17.06 -27.98 11.46
CA LEU A 112 -17.78 -26.79 11.95
C LEU A 112 -19.28 -27.04 12.04
N LYS A 113 -19.88 -27.65 11.02
CA LYS A 113 -21.30 -28.01 11.02
C LYS A 113 -21.65 -28.92 12.20
N GLU A 114 -20.91 -30.02 12.37
CA GLU A 114 -21.11 -30.96 13.49
C GLU A 114 -20.92 -30.29 14.86
N GLN A 115 -19.92 -29.41 14.98
CA GLN A 115 -19.66 -28.66 16.21
C GLN A 115 -20.82 -27.72 16.56
N ILE A 116 -21.38 -27.02 15.58
CA ILE A 116 -22.49 -26.08 15.81
C ILE A 116 -23.80 -26.84 16.09
N GLU A 117 -24.10 -27.91 15.34
CA GLU A 117 -25.27 -28.78 15.60
C GLU A 117 -25.21 -29.40 17.01
N GLN A 118 -24.03 -29.77 17.48
CA GLN A 118 -23.84 -30.23 18.86
C GLN A 118 -24.20 -29.14 19.87
N VAL A 119 -23.78 -27.88 19.66
CA VAL A 119 -24.11 -26.75 20.55
C VAL A 119 -25.62 -26.51 20.59
N GLU A 120 -26.30 -26.55 19.45
CA GLU A 120 -27.77 -26.41 19.38
C GLU A 120 -28.49 -27.50 20.17
N SER A 121 -28.05 -28.76 20.08
CA SER A 121 -28.65 -29.88 20.81
C SER A 121 -28.59 -29.75 22.35
N TYR A 122 -27.66 -28.93 22.88
CA TYR A 122 -27.58 -28.63 24.32
C TYR A 122 -28.56 -27.54 24.76
N SER A 123 -28.95 -26.65 23.84
CA SER A 123 -29.86 -25.52 24.11
C SER A 123 -31.29 -25.99 24.42
N GLU A 124 -31.76 -27.05 23.77
CA GLU A 124 -33.15 -27.52 23.90
C GLU A 124 -33.46 -28.27 25.21
N LYS A 125 -32.47 -28.56 26.07
CA LYS A 125 -32.68 -29.39 27.28
C LYS A 125 -33.05 -28.57 28.52
N LYS A 126 -34.30 -28.77 28.97
CA LYS A 126 -35.05 -28.21 30.14
C LYS A 126 -34.25 -27.52 31.27
N PRO A 127 -34.83 -26.47 31.92
CA PRO A 127 -34.12 -25.47 32.73
C PRO A 127 -33.65 -25.90 34.14
N GLY A 128 -33.45 -27.19 34.42
CA GLY A 128 -33.36 -27.70 35.80
C GLY A 128 -31.97 -27.91 36.42
N ALA A 129 -30.86 -27.81 35.67
CA ALA A 129 -29.53 -28.16 36.19
C ALA A 129 -28.43 -27.21 35.67
N VAL A 130 -28.01 -26.26 36.51
CA VAL A 130 -27.35 -25.02 36.05
C VAL A 130 -25.81 -25.03 36.06
N ARG A 131 -25.11 -25.87 36.83
CA ARG A 131 -23.66 -25.57 37.11
C ARG A 131 -22.56 -26.25 36.27
N PRO A 132 -22.69 -27.44 35.65
CA PRO A 132 -21.62 -28.00 34.82
C PRO A 132 -21.67 -27.62 33.33
N ARG A 133 -22.70 -26.89 32.86
CA ARG A 133 -22.94 -26.66 31.42
C ARG A 133 -22.05 -25.56 30.82
N GLU A 134 -21.75 -24.52 31.57
CA GLU A 134 -21.03 -23.33 31.07
C GLU A 134 -19.59 -23.63 30.66
N ALA A 135 -18.88 -24.46 31.45
CA ALA A 135 -17.50 -24.85 31.14
C ALA A 135 -17.41 -25.67 29.84
N LYS A 136 -18.40 -26.55 29.58
CA LYS A 136 -18.44 -27.37 28.36
C LYS A 136 -18.74 -26.52 27.11
N LEU A 137 -19.66 -25.56 27.23
CA LEU A 137 -19.95 -24.59 26.18
C LEU A 137 -18.73 -23.72 25.85
N GLY A 138 -17.99 -23.26 26.87
CA GLY A 138 -16.77 -22.49 26.68
C GLY A 138 -15.71 -23.24 25.85
N LEU A 139 -15.50 -24.54 26.12
CA LEU A 139 -14.58 -25.38 25.35
C LEU A 139 -15.04 -25.56 23.89
N GLN A 140 -16.34 -25.81 23.66
CA GLN A 140 -16.88 -25.94 22.30
C GLN A 140 -16.75 -24.65 21.49
N VAL A 141 -16.95 -23.48 22.11
CA VAL A 141 -16.75 -22.18 21.44
C VAL A 141 -15.29 -21.96 21.05
N LEU A 142 -14.34 -22.39 21.88
CA LEU A 142 -12.91 -22.34 21.54
C LEU A 142 -12.57 -23.25 20.35
N ASP A 143 -13.16 -24.43 20.29
CA ASP A 143 -12.97 -25.35 19.16
C ASP A 143 -13.55 -24.79 17.86
N ILE A 144 -14.73 -24.17 17.90
CA ILE A 144 -15.33 -23.48 16.76
C ILE A 144 -14.42 -22.32 16.29
N LYS A 145 -13.89 -21.51 17.21
CA LYS A 145 -12.95 -20.43 16.88
C LYS A 145 -11.70 -20.96 16.19
N LYS A 146 -11.14 -22.08 16.67
CA LYS A 146 -9.97 -22.73 16.08
C LYS A 146 -10.28 -23.25 14.67
N SER A 147 -11.42 -23.90 14.48
CA SER A 147 -11.88 -24.36 13.17
C SER A 147 -12.11 -23.20 12.18
N LEU A 148 -12.65 -22.07 12.62
CA LEU A 148 -12.81 -20.88 11.78
C LEU A 148 -11.48 -20.21 11.40
N ALA A 149 -10.52 -20.14 12.34
CA ALA A 149 -9.19 -19.64 12.02
C ALA A 149 -8.50 -20.54 10.98
N LYS A 150 -8.67 -21.86 11.12
CA LYS A 150 -8.18 -22.85 10.14
C LYS A 150 -8.85 -22.67 8.77
N LEU A 151 -10.18 -22.47 8.73
CA LEU A 151 -10.93 -22.21 7.50
C LEU A 151 -10.44 -20.92 6.80
N LYS A 152 -10.27 -19.82 7.55
CA LYS A 152 -9.74 -18.55 7.00
C LYS A 152 -8.38 -18.76 6.34
N ASN A 153 -7.48 -19.48 7.01
CA ASN A 153 -6.14 -19.77 6.47
C ASN A 153 -6.21 -20.61 5.19
N GLN A 154 -7.04 -21.64 5.16
CA GLN A 154 -7.18 -22.50 3.97
C GLN A 154 -7.81 -21.77 2.78
N VAL A 155 -8.82 -20.93 3.00
CA VAL A 155 -9.42 -20.09 1.96
C VAL A 155 -8.40 -19.09 1.42
N ASN A 156 -7.57 -18.50 2.28
CA ASN A 156 -6.49 -17.61 1.86
C ASN A 156 -5.40 -18.35 1.06
N ASP A 157 -5.07 -19.59 1.42
CA ASP A 157 -4.14 -20.41 0.63
C ASP A 157 -4.69 -20.66 -0.79
N VAL A 158 -6.00 -20.96 -0.91
CA VAL A 158 -6.66 -21.13 -2.21
C VAL A 158 -6.61 -19.85 -3.03
N ARG A 159 -6.90 -18.69 -2.42
CA ARG A 159 -6.82 -17.39 -3.09
C ARG A 159 -5.42 -17.15 -3.67
N LYS A 160 -4.37 -17.37 -2.87
CA LYS A 160 -2.96 -17.20 -3.29
C LYS A 160 -2.56 -18.15 -4.41
N LEU A 161 -3.04 -19.39 -4.37
CA LEU A 161 -2.77 -20.37 -5.44
C LEU A 161 -3.38 -19.94 -6.79
N LEU A 162 -4.51 -19.23 -6.77
CA LEU A 162 -5.23 -18.80 -7.97
C LEU A 162 -4.89 -17.37 -8.42
N GLU A 163 -4.16 -16.61 -7.61
CA GLU A 163 -3.74 -15.26 -7.93
C GLU A 163 -2.87 -15.21 -9.22
N PRO A 164 -1.87 -16.09 -9.42
CA PRO A 164 -1.13 -16.14 -10.69
C PRO A 164 -1.98 -16.58 -11.88
N CYS A 165 -3.01 -17.41 -11.66
CA CYS A 165 -3.92 -17.88 -12.71
C CYS A 165 -4.82 -16.76 -13.26
N SER A 166 -4.95 -15.65 -12.54
CA SER A 166 -5.69 -14.46 -12.98
C SER A 166 -4.96 -13.72 -14.11
N ALA A 167 -3.66 -13.97 -14.29
CA ALA A 167 -2.84 -13.33 -15.31
C ALA A 167 -2.77 -14.09 -16.64
N THR A 168 -3.29 -15.32 -16.72
CA THR A 168 -2.98 -16.24 -17.83
C THR A 168 -4.13 -16.54 -18.80
N THR A 169 -5.20 -15.76 -18.90
CA THR A 169 -6.22 -16.00 -19.96
C THR A 169 -6.87 -14.73 -20.48
N TYR A 170 -6.53 -14.40 -21.75
CA TYR A 170 -7.28 -13.58 -22.72
C TYR A 170 -7.88 -12.25 -22.22
N ALA A 171 -7.15 -11.15 -22.47
CA ALA A 171 -7.79 -9.85 -22.61
C ALA A 171 -8.74 -9.91 -23.82
N PRO A 172 -10.05 -9.67 -23.65
CA PRO A 172 -10.98 -9.61 -24.75
C PRO A 172 -10.60 -8.42 -25.63
N SER A 173 -10.33 -8.68 -26.91
CA SER A 173 -10.20 -7.65 -27.93
C SER A 173 -11.61 -7.17 -28.27
N GLY A 174 -12.16 -6.20 -27.53
CA GLY A 174 -13.48 -5.65 -27.86
C GLY A 174 -14.05 -4.66 -26.85
N ASP A 175 -13.75 -3.37 -27.07
CA ASP A 175 -14.55 -2.13 -26.89
C ASP A 175 -15.50 -1.93 -25.69
N SER A 176 -15.46 -2.76 -24.65
CA SER A 176 -16.39 -2.66 -23.51
C SER A 176 -15.69 -2.75 -22.15
N GLN A 177 -14.48 -2.19 -22.08
CA GLN A 177 -13.61 -2.24 -20.90
C GLN A 177 -13.69 -0.99 -20.00
N GLN A 178 -14.40 0.07 -20.42
CA GLN A 178 -14.39 1.36 -19.71
C GLN A 178 -15.09 1.38 -18.34
N ASN A 179 -15.83 0.34 -17.92
CA ASN A 179 -16.66 0.41 -16.71
C ASN A 179 -16.32 -0.58 -15.58
N ARG A 180 -15.29 -1.43 -15.72
CA ARG A 180 -14.96 -2.47 -14.72
C ARG A 180 -13.65 -2.28 -13.96
N ASP A 181 -12.79 -1.34 -14.37
CA ASP A 181 -11.52 -1.07 -13.68
C ASP A 181 -11.65 -0.14 -12.46
N TYR A 182 -12.81 0.50 -12.26
CA TYR A 182 -13.05 1.44 -11.15
C TYR A 182 -13.17 0.80 -9.75
N ALA A 183 -13.31 -0.52 -9.63
CA ALA A 183 -13.50 -1.19 -8.34
C ALA A 183 -12.28 -1.99 -7.86
N ARG A 184 -11.16 -1.98 -8.58
CA ARG A 184 -10.04 -2.92 -8.36
C ARG A 184 -8.68 -2.29 -8.00
N SER A 185 -8.61 -0.97 -7.81
CA SER A 185 -7.43 -0.27 -7.23
C SER A 185 -7.39 -0.38 -5.69
N GLY A 186 -8.37 -1.07 -5.07
CA GLY A 186 -8.37 -1.35 -3.63
C GLY A 186 -7.15 -2.18 -3.18
N PHE A 187 -6.41 -1.61 -2.24
CA PHE A 187 -5.29 -2.06 -1.40
C PHE A 187 -5.31 -3.51 -0.85
N GLY A 188 -6.07 -4.45 -1.42
CA GLY A 188 -6.60 -5.59 -0.68
C GLY A 188 -5.54 -6.42 0.02
N GLU A 189 -5.52 -6.37 1.36
CA GLU A 189 -4.86 -7.30 2.30
C GLU A 189 -3.52 -7.86 1.77
N LYS A 190 -2.71 -7.01 1.12
CA LYS A 190 -1.43 -7.41 0.55
C LYS A 190 -0.47 -7.54 1.71
N ARG A 191 -0.25 -8.77 2.17
CA ARG A 191 0.91 -9.08 3.03
C ARG A 191 2.11 -8.46 2.34
N HIS A 192 2.66 -7.42 2.97
CA HIS A 192 3.93 -6.82 2.61
C HIS A 192 4.89 -7.96 2.32
N GLN A 193 5.11 -8.27 1.04
CA GLN A 193 6.26 -9.06 0.68
C GLN A 193 7.40 -8.15 1.10
N LYS A 194 7.99 -8.48 2.26
CA LYS A 194 9.16 -7.81 2.81
C LYS A 194 10.20 -7.86 1.71
N THR A 195 10.21 -6.80 0.90
CA THR A 195 11.23 -6.62 -0.11
C THR A 195 12.44 -6.26 0.70
N ASP A 196 13.47 -7.08 0.55
CA ASP A 196 14.69 -6.97 1.33
C ASP A 196 15.25 -5.55 1.19
N ALA A 197 15.59 -4.87 2.30
CA ALA A 197 16.23 -3.56 2.24
C ALA A 197 17.48 -3.61 1.34
N GLN A 198 18.18 -4.75 1.33
CA GLN A 198 19.32 -5.02 0.44
C GLN A 198 18.96 -4.89 -1.05
N PHE A 199 17.73 -5.27 -1.43
CA PHE A 199 17.28 -5.13 -2.81
C PHE A 199 17.17 -3.65 -3.23
N PHE A 200 16.60 -2.82 -2.36
CA PHE A 200 16.44 -1.39 -2.65
C PHE A 200 17.76 -0.63 -2.57
N ASP A 201 18.67 -1.04 -1.71
CA ASP A 201 20.03 -0.51 -1.63
C ASP A 201 20.82 -0.81 -2.90
N ALA A 202 20.82 -2.08 -3.33
CA ALA A 202 21.44 -2.49 -4.58
C ALA A 202 20.83 -1.74 -5.77
N PHE A 203 19.49 -1.61 -5.79
CA PHE A 203 18.79 -0.89 -6.84
C PHE A 203 19.15 0.61 -6.87
N TYR A 204 19.22 1.25 -5.69
CA TYR A 204 19.66 2.65 -5.56
C TYR A 204 21.09 2.83 -6.07
N SER A 205 22.01 1.94 -5.69
CA SER A 205 23.39 1.93 -6.18
C SER A 205 23.44 1.84 -7.70
N VAL A 206 22.63 0.95 -8.30
CA VAL A 206 22.57 0.79 -9.76
C VAL A 206 22.10 2.07 -10.44
N LEU A 207 21.03 2.69 -9.96
CA LEU A 207 20.52 3.95 -10.54
C LEU A 207 21.58 5.06 -10.44
N ARG A 208 22.19 5.22 -9.27
CA ARG A 208 23.24 6.23 -9.04
C ARG A 208 24.42 6.07 -9.99
N GLU A 209 24.86 4.85 -10.27
CA GLU A 209 25.99 4.58 -11.18
C GLU A 209 25.62 4.68 -12.68
N SER A 210 24.33 4.75 -12.98
CA SER A 210 23.80 4.69 -14.35
C SER A 210 23.64 6.04 -15.03
N PHE A 211 23.75 7.14 -14.29
CA PHE A 211 23.74 8.49 -14.86
C PHE A 211 25.16 8.91 -15.23
N ARG A 212 25.47 8.93 -16.53
CA ARG A 212 26.81 9.22 -17.07
C ARG A 212 26.80 10.35 -18.10
N CYS A 213 25.95 11.33 -17.87
CA CYS A 213 25.69 12.45 -18.77
C CYS A 213 26.52 13.69 -18.38
N THR A 214 26.42 14.78 -19.15
CA THR A 214 27.08 16.06 -18.85
C THR A 214 26.16 17.06 -18.14
N CYS A 215 25.03 16.60 -17.59
CA CYS A 215 24.07 17.49 -16.96
C CYS A 215 24.66 18.07 -15.65
N ALA A 216 24.53 19.38 -15.48
CA ALA A 216 24.93 20.09 -14.27
C ALA A 216 23.87 19.97 -13.16
N ILE A 217 22.65 19.59 -13.49
CA ILE A 217 21.51 19.45 -12.57
C ILE A 217 21.31 17.96 -12.26
N PRO A 218 20.92 17.59 -11.03
CA PRO A 218 20.61 16.21 -10.71
C PRO A 218 19.30 15.74 -11.38
N HIS A 219 19.25 14.46 -11.73
CA HIS A 219 18.08 13.83 -12.31
C HIS A 219 17.10 13.41 -11.22
N GLU A 220 15.91 13.99 -11.24
CA GLU A 220 14.83 13.58 -10.36
C GLU A 220 14.18 12.27 -10.84
N ALA A 221 13.87 11.41 -9.90
CA ALA A 221 13.30 10.09 -10.12
C ALA A 221 12.30 9.79 -9.00
N SER A 222 11.04 9.57 -9.37
CA SER A 222 9.96 9.23 -8.44
C SER A 222 9.66 7.75 -8.50
N LEU A 223 10.00 7.00 -7.45
CA LEU A 223 9.69 5.59 -7.29
C LEU A 223 8.24 5.43 -6.82
N ARG A 224 7.40 4.79 -7.64
CA ARG A 224 6.03 4.45 -7.27
C ARG A 224 6.01 3.25 -6.33
N LEU A 225 5.22 3.34 -5.25
CA LEU A 225 5.01 2.29 -4.27
C LEU A 225 4.04 1.23 -4.81
N SER A 226 4.48 0.42 -5.78
CA SER A 226 3.66 -0.65 -6.36
C SER A 226 4.38 -2.00 -6.30
N GLU A 227 3.67 -3.08 -6.63
CA GLU A 227 4.27 -4.43 -6.76
C GLU A 227 5.39 -4.46 -7.80
N ASN A 228 5.34 -3.54 -8.77
CA ASN A 228 6.38 -3.38 -9.78
C ASN A 228 7.27 -2.20 -9.40
N LEU A 229 8.58 -2.38 -9.60
CA LEU A 229 9.56 -1.32 -9.41
C LEU A 229 9.44 -0.33 -10.57
N GLU A 230 8.55 0.65 -10.44
CA GLU A 230 8.26 1.64 -11.48
C GLU A 230 8.81 3.00 -11.06
N ILE A 231 9.71 3.57 -11.87
CA ILE A 231 10.27 4.90 -11.66
C ILE A 231 9.76 5.83 -12.73
N LEU A 232 9.31 6.99 -12.30
CA LEU A 232 8.88 8.07 -13.16
C LEU A 232 9.99 9.13 -13.24
N PHE A 233 10.39 9.47 -14.45
CA PHE A 233 11.36 10.53 -14.73
C PHE A 233 10.64 11.75 -15.29
N PRO A 234 10.64 12.90 -14.58
CA PRO A 234 10.02 14.13 -15.07
C PRO A 234 10.56 14.53 -16.46
N VAL A 235 9.65 14.98 -17.31
CA VAL A 235 9.95 15.43 -18.66
C VAL A 235 10.45 16.87 -18.56
N GLU A 236 11.77 17.08 -18.66
CA GLU A 236 12.38 18.42 -18.68
C GLU A 236 11.70 19.31 -19.75
N THR A 237 11.08 20.41 -19.33
CA THR A 237 10.62 21.51 -20.19
C THR A 237 11.71 22.57 -20.18
N GLY A 238 12.31 22.87 -21.34
CA GLY A 238 13.62 23.51 -21.48
C GLY A 238 13.80 24.96 -20.98
N ASP A 239 12.93 25.46 -20.10
CA ASP A 239 12.84 26.87 -19.72
C ASP A 239 12.89 27.12 -18.18
N SER A 240 13.29 26.15 -17.35
CA SER A 240 13.32 26.35 -15.89
C SER A 240 14.57 27.11 -15.44
N GLU A 241 14.39 28.23 -14.73
CA GLU A 241 15.44 29.03 -14.10
C GLU A 241 16.26 28.19 -13.10
N GLU A 242 17.55 27.99 -13.37
CA GLU A 242 18.41 27.02 -12.68
C GLU A 242 18.89 27.48 -11.28
N GLU A 243 18.90 28.79 -11.01
CA GLU A 243 19.56 29.34 -9.80
C GLU A 243 18.79 29.09 -8.50
N ASP A 244 17.46 29.24 -8.50
CA ASP A 244 16.64 29.02 -7.30
C ASP A 244 16.56 27.54 -6.88
N MET A 245 16.74 26.64 -7.85
CA MET A 245 16.67 25.19 -7.64
C MET A 245 17.80 24.66 -6.74
N ILE A 246 18.95 25.35 -6.70
CA ILE A 246 20.14 24.90 -5.95
C ILE A 246 19.97 25.11 -4.45
N SER A 247 19.49 26.28 -4.02
CA SER A 247 19.22 26.57 -2.60
C SER A 247 18.22 25.56 -2.03
N ASP A 248 17.20 25.26 -2.84
CA ASP A 248 16.17 24.32 -2.48
C ASP A 248 16.62 22.85 -2.49
N LEU A 249 17.72 22.54 -3.16
CA LEU A 249 18.23 21.18 -3.20
C LEU A 249 18.69 20.67 -1.83
N PHE A 250 19.14 21.57 -0.94
CA PHE A 250 19.78 21.23 0.33
C PHE A 250 18.91 21.45 1.56
N ARG A 251 17.64 21.84 1.37
CA ARG A 251 16.77 22.10 2.51
C ARG A 251 16.54 20.84 3.33
N THR A 252 16.92 20.90 4.59
CA THR A 252 16.64 19.84 5.57
C THR A 252 15.46 20.14 6.47
N THR A 253 14.98 21.38 6.49
CA THR A 253 13.85 21.82 7.31
C THR A 253 12.51 21.38 6.73
N TRP A 254 11.57 21.10 7.64
CA TRP A 254 10.24 20.61 7.28
C TRP A 254 9.44 21.65 6.46
N SER A 255 9.29 22.86 6.99
CA SER A 255 8.61 23.98 6.33
C SER A 255 9.52 24.80 5.41
N ARG A 256 8.97 25.30 4.30
CA ARG A 256 9.67 26.20 3.37
C ARG A 256 10.06 27.53 4.05
N SER A 257 11.17 28.14 3.62
CA SER A 257 11.43 29.57 3.93
C SER A 257 10.35 30.42 3.29
N ARG A 258 9.80 31.40 4.02
CA ARG A 258 8.84 32.36 3.43
C ARG A 258 9.45 33.21 2.33
N SER A 259 10.76 33.46 2.36
CA SER A 259 11.47 34.12 1.27
C SER A 259 11.33 33.39 -0.07
N ALA A 260 11.20 32.06 -0.04
CA ALA A 260 10.95 31.23 -1.22
C ALA A 260 9.46 31.18 -1.63
N GLN A 261 8.52 31.60 -0.77
CA GLN A 261 7.08 31.60 -1.09
C GLN A 261 6.64 32.76 -1.99
N ASN A 262 7.42 33.85 -2.02
CA ASN A 262 7.09 35.02 -2.83
C ASN A 262 7.49 34.87 -4.30
N VAL A 263 8.34 33.90 -4.62
CA VAL A 263 8.60 33.53 -6.01
C VAL A 263 7.46 32.61 -6.42
N SER A 264 6.58 33.11 -7.29
CA SER A 264 5.49 32.31 -7.87
C SER A 264 6.10 31.26 -8.80
N HIS A 265 6.74 30.24 -8.24
CA HIS A 265 7.07 29.05 -9.00
C HIS A 265 5.74 28.49 -9.48
N SER A 266 5.55 28.46 -10.79
CA SER A 266 4.41 27.77 -11.38
C SER A 266 4.43 26.36 -10.85
N CYS A 267 3.43 26.03 -10.04
CA CYS A 267 3.18 24.72 -9.45
C CYS A 267 3.28 23.66 -10.56
N GLY A 268 4.46 23.05 -10.66
CA GLY A 268 4.91 22.39 -11.88
C GLY A 268 4.34 20.99 -11.93
N GLU A 269 3.14 20.83 -12.48
CA GLU A 269 2.68 19.51 -12.87
C GLU A 269 3.51 19.05 -14.07
N HIS A 270 4.44 18.13 -13.83
CA HIS A 270 5.34 17.62 -14.86
C HIS A 270 4.82 16.28 -15.38
N GLN A 271 4.67 16.15 -16.69
CA GLN A 271 4.56 14.81 -17.30
C GLN A 271 5.82 14.02 -16.96
N ALA A 272 5.69 12.72 -16.74
CA ALA A 272 6.83 11.88 -16.40
C ALA A 272 6.82 10.59 -17.21
N LEU A 273 8.01 10.11 -17.60
CA LEU A 273 8.21 8.85 -18.31
C LEU A 273 8.29 7.70 -17.29
N PRO A 274 7.31 6.79 -17.21
CA PRO A 274 7.41 5.63 -16.34
C PRO A 274 8.28 4.56 -16.99
N LEU A 275 9.24 4.07 -16.23
CA LEU A 275 10.10 2.94 -16.56
C LEU A 275 9.92 1.85 -15.52
N ARG A 276 9.70 0.61 -15.97
CA ARG A 276 9.56 -0.55 -15.10
C ARG A 276 10.85 -1.34 -15.04
N PHE A 277 11.25 -1.67 -13.83
CA PHE A 277 12.47 -2.38 -13.51
C PHE A 277 12.12 -3.76 -12.94
N SER A 278 12.88 -4.77 -13.34
CA SER A 278 12.81 -6.11 -12.76
C SER A 278 14.19 -6.71 -12.65
N GLU A 279 14.49 -7.40 -11.55
CA GLU A 279 15.78 -8.07 -11.37
C GLU A 279 16.03 -9.10 -12.49
N SER A 280 17.14 -8.96 -13.23
CA SER A 280 17.44 -9.83 -14.36
C SER A 280 18.10 -11.13 -13.90
N ARG A 281 17.34 -12.22 -13.83
CA ARG A 281 17.90 -13.58 -13.58
C ARG A 281 18.23 -14.30 -14.88
N GLY A 282 19.24 -13.81 -15.62
CA GLY A 282 19.93 -14.63 -16.63
C GLY A 282 19.57 -14.45 -18.11
N SER A 283 18.78 -13.45 -18.53
CA SER A 283 18.66 -13.14 -19.97
C SER A 283 19.84 -12.27 -20.44
N TRP A 284 20.61 -12.74 -21.42
CA TRP A 284 21.83 -12.08 -21.91
C TRP A 284 21.65 -11.26 -23.19
N ASN A 285 20.46 -11.28 -23.80
CA ASN A 285 20.26 -10.77 -25.16
C ASN A 285 19.70 -9.33 -25.23
N ALA A 286 19.46 -8.68 -24.10
CA ALA A 286 18.98 -7.30 -24.07
C ALA A 286 20.14 -6.30 -24.19
N ALA A 287 19.91 -5.22 -24.93
CA ALA A 287 20.92 -4.18 -25.13
C ALA A 287 21.25 -3.49 -23.80
N PRO A 288 22.54 -3.29 -23.46
CA PRO A 288 22.91 -2.61 -22.23
C PRO A 288 22.62 -1.10 -22.33
N ILE A 289 22.05 -0.53 -21.27
CA ILE A 289 21.89 0.91 -21.09
C ILE A 289 23.21 1.45 -20.53
N VAL A 290 23.90 2.28 -21.33
CA VAL A 290 25.18 2.88 -20.96
C VAL A 290 24.99 4.13 -20.10
N ASP A 291 23.99 4.94 -20.44
CA ASP A 291 23.61 6.16 -19.72
C ASP A 291 22.09 6.27 -19.65
N LEU A 292 21.55 6.27 -18.44
CA LEU A 292 20.11 6.32 -18.20
C LEU A 292 19.50 7.65 -18.66
N CYS A 293 20.24 8.75 -18.57
CA CYS A 293 19.79 10.08 -19.02
C CYS A 293 19.62 10.12 -20.55
N HIS A 294 20.63 9.66 -21.29
CA HIS A 294 20.51 9.55 -22.75
C HIS A 294 19.38 8.59 -23.16
N PHE A 295 19.23 7.47 -22.44
CA PHE A 295 18.17 6.49 -22.70
C PHE A 295 16.75 7.08 -22.51
N THR A 296 16.49 7.77 -21.39
CA THR A 296 15.18 8.40 -21.14
C THR A 296 14.88 9.49 -22.17
N ARG A 297 15.88 10.31 -22.55
CA ARG A 297 15.74 11.31 -23.62
C ARG A 297 15.47 10.67 -24.98
N ALA A 298 16.13 9.57 -25.32
CA ALA A 298 15.90 8.86 -26.57
C ALA A 298 14.47 8.31 -26.66
N ILE A 299 13.93 7.76 -25.57
CA ILE A 299 12.53 7.31 -25.50
C ILE A 299 11.58 8.50 -25.67
N LYS A 300 11.81 9.59 -24.93
CA LYS A 300 10.99 10.81 -25.00
C LYS A 300 10.93 11.39 -26.42
N ASN A 301 12.06 11.40 -27.12
CA ASN A 301 12.16 11.97 -28.48
C ASN A 301 11.72 10.99 -29.58
N SER A 302 11.43 9.73 -29.24
CA SER A 302 10.96 8.73 -30.19
C SER A 302 9.47 8.90 -30.46
N ALA A 303 9.04 8.62 -31.70
CA ALA A 303 7.61 8.55 -32.01
C ALA A 303 6.91 7.49 -31.14
N PRO A 304 5.65 7.69 -30.71
CA PRO A 304 4.93 6.78 -29.81
C PRO A 304 4.92 5.31 -30.28
N ASN A 305 4.95 5.09 -31.59
CA ASN A 305 4.92 3.76 -32.23
C ASN A 305 6.30 3.25 -32.69
N SER A 306 7.39 3.85 -32.21
CA SER A 306 8.73 3.39 -32.55
C SER A 306 8.96 1.97 -31.99
N PRO A 307 9.60 1.05 -32.73
CA PRO A 307 9.99 -0.26 -32.21
C PRO A 307 10.91 -0.16 -30.97
N ALA A 308 11.51 1.00 -30.70
CA ALA A 308 12.23 1.28 -29.47
C ALA A 308 11.37 1.17 -28.20
N SER A 309 10.06 1.44 -28.29
CA SER A 309 9.13 1.48 -27.14
C SER A 309 8.74 0.09 -26.61
N GLY A 310 9.02 -0.98 -27.36
CA GLY A 310 8.74 -2.37 -26.94
C GLY A 310 9.97 -3.15 -26.47
N ASN A 311 11.16 -2.58 -26.59
CA ASN A 311 12.40 -3.31 -26.38
C ASN A 311 12.84 -3.23 -24.92
N SER A 312 12.89 -4.40 -24.29
CA SER A 312 13.54 -4.61 -23.01
C SER A 312 15.05 -4.31 -23.13
N SER A 313 15.53 -3.37 -22.32
CA SER A 313 16.97 -3.04 -22.20
C SER A 313 17.48 -3.46 -20.83
N VAL A 314 18.79 -3.51 -20.62
CA VAL A 314 19.37 -3.94 -19.34
C VAL A 314 20.26 -2.85 -18.74
N LEU A 315 19.95 -2.47 -17.50
CA LEU A 315 20.79 -1.64 -16.66
C LEU A 315 21.71 -2.55 -15.84
N LYS A 316 23.03 -2.33 -15.95
CA LYS A 316 24.03 -3.16 -15.27
C LYS A 316 24.96 -2.28 -14.44
N ALA A 317 25.06 -2.60 -13.15
CA ALA A 317 26.05 -2.05 -12.24
C ALA A 317 26.90 -3.17 -11.64
N LYS A 318 27.81 -2.82 -10.72
CA LYS A 318 28.64 -3.81 -10.00
C LYS A 318 27.78 -4.74 -9.13
N GLU A 319 26.77 -4.17 -8.48
CA GLU A 319 25.98 -4.83 -7.42
C GLU A 319 24.67 -5.45 -7.93
N GLY A 320 24.34 -5.31 -9.22
CA GLY A 320 23.07 -5.82 -9.74
C GLY A 320 22.87 -5.64 -11.23
N ARG A 321 21.86 -6.34 -11.75
CA ARG A 321 21.40 -6.25 -13.13
C ARG A 321 19.88 -6.16 -13.15
N TYR A 322 19.36 -5.13 -13.80
CA TYR A 322 17.94 -4.86 -13.87
C TYR A 322 17.51 -4.74 -15.32
N THR A 323 16.43 -5.43 -15.67
CA THR A 323 15.77 -5.28 -16.95
C THR A 323 14.90 -4.04 -16.87
N VAL A 324 15.05 -3.14 -17.83
CA VAL A 324 14.28 -1.92 -17.96
C VAL A 324 13.30 -2.10 -19.11
N THR A 325 12.02 -1.95 -18.80
CA THR A 325 10.93 -2.05 -19.77
C THR A 325 10.16 -0.75 -19.81
N VAL A 326 9.90 -0.27 -21.02
CA VAL A 326 9.01 0.86 -21.27
C VAL A 326 7.60 0.27 -21.41
N PRO A 327 6.59 0.75 -20.66
CA PRO A 327 5.22 0.29 -20.84
C PRO A 327 4.74 0.54 -22.28
N VAL A 328 4.40 -0.53 -23.02
CA VAL A 328 4.07 -0.49 -24.47
C VAL A 328 2.78 0.27 -24.78
N ARG A 329 1.92 0.47 -23.78
CA ARG A 329 0.65 1.19 -23.91
C ARG A 329 0.55 2.16 -22.75
N TYR A 330 0.75 3.44 -23.04
CA TYR A 330 0.28 4.46 -22.14
C TYR A 330 -1.25 4.48 -22.18
N PRO A 331 -1.92 4.74 -21.06
CA PRO A 331 -3.27 5.29 -21.12
C PRO A 331 -3.25 6.58 -21.96
N LEU A 332 -4.41 7.14 -22.27
CA LEU A 332 -4.51 8.29 -23.20
C LEU A 332 -3.64 9.48 -22.77
N SER A 333 -3.22 9.55 -21.49
CA SER A 333 -2.24 10.50 -20.96
C SER A 333 -0.98 9.85 -20.36
N MET A 334 0.14 10.57 -20.40
CA MET A 334 1.32 10.26 -19.58
C MET A 334 1.03 10.60 -18.12
N PRO A 335 1.57 9.82 -17.16
CA PRO A 335 1.40 10.14 -15.75
C PRO A 335 2.02 11.51 -15.46
N THR A 336 1.40 12.25 -14.55
CA THR A 336 1.94 13.51 -14.04
C THR A 336 2.50 13.32 -12.64
N VAL A 337 3.56 14.06 -12.34
CA VAL A 337 4.27 14.05 -11.06
C VAL A 337 4.29 15.48 -10.54
N VAL A 338 3.86 15.64 -9.29
CA VAL A 338 3.83 16.93 -8.58
C VAL A 338 4.48 16.73 -7.22
N SER A 339 5.39 17.63 -6.82
CA SER A 339 5.99 17.54 -5.48
C SER A 339 4.92 17.63 -4.39
N MET A 340 5.06 16.83 -3.32
CA MET A 340 4.12 16.92 -2.20
C MET A 340 4.16 18.27 -1.48
N ASP A 341 5.29 18.98 -1.54
CA ASP A 341 5.34 20.35 -1.05
C ASP A 341 4.29 21.22 -1.76
N ASP A 342 4.29 21.19 -3.09
CA ASP A 342 3.43 22.02 -3.94
C ASP A 342 1.96 21.59 -3.86
N VAL A 343 1.74 20.28 -3.76
CA VAL A 343 0.41 19.69 -3.54
C VAL A 343 -0.21 20.22 -2.26
N LEU A 344 0.53 20.28 -1.16
CA LEU A 344 -0.01 20.71 0.13
C LEU A 344 -0.12 22.23 0.25
N ASP A 345 0.80 22.99 -0.37
CA ASP A 345 0.72 24.46 -0.45
C ASP A 345 -0.52 24.90 -1.28
N SER A 346 -1.01 24.06 -2.19
CA SER A 346 -2.15 24.34 -3.07
C SER A 346 -3.21 23.23 -3.06
N CYS A 347 -3.46 22.60 -1.91
CA CYS A 347 -4.30 21.40 -1.81
C CYS A 347 -5.70 21.59 -2.42
N ASP A 348 -6.30 22.78 -2.23
CA ASP A 348 -7.61 23.13 -2.75
C ASP A 348 -7.62 23.24 -4.29
N SER A 349 -6.55 23.72 -4.92
CA SER A 349 -6.48 23.83 -6.39
C SER A 349 -6.35 22.47 -7.06
N TYR A 350 -5.74 21.51 -6.38
CA TYR A 350 -5.61 20.14 -6.88
C TYR A 350 -6.86 19.27 -6.67
N GLY A 351 -7.84 19.77 -5.92
CA GLY A 351 -9.10 19.06 -5.66
C GLY A 351 -8.91 17.74 -4.91
N ILE A 352 -7.87 17.64 -4.07
CA ILE A 352 -7.53 16.37 -3.42
C ILE A 352 -8.53 16.09 -2.32
N SER A 353 -9.32 15.03 -2.53
CA SER A 353 -10.33 14.61 -1.57
C SER A 353 -9.68 14.15 -0.26
N ARG A 354 -10.44 14.23 0.84
CA ARG A 354 -10.02 13.67 2.14
C ARG A 354 -9.68 12.18 2.05
N ARG A 355 -10.39 11.43 1.20
CA ARG A 355 -10.11 10.01 0.94
C ARG A 355 -8.73 9.84 0.32
N THR A 356 -8.43 10.59 -0.74
CA THR A 356 -7.13 10.57 -1.40
C THR A 356 -5.99 10.93 -0.45
N ARG A 357 -6.19 11.91 0.44
CA ARG A 357 -5.20 12.24 1.48
C ARG A 357 -4.98 11.09 2.46
N LEU A 358 -6.02 10.35 2.82
CA LEU A 358 -5.89 9.16 3.67
C LEU A 358 -5.18 8.01 2.97
N ASP A 359 -5.46 7.80 1.68
CA ASP A 359 -4.75 6.81 0.86
C ASP A 359 -3.24 7.15 0.77
N MET A 360 -2.92 8.44 0.55
CA MET A 360 -1.53 8.94 0.62
C MET A 360 -0.89 8.77 2.00
N THR A 361 -1.66 8.94 3.08
CA THR A 361 -1.18 8.69 4.45
C THR A 361 -0.73 7.24 4.59
N LEU A 362 -1.50 6.29 4.09
CA LEU A 362 -1.14 4.87 4.14
C LEU A 362 0.08 4.59 3.27
N ASP A 363 0.11 5.09 2.03
CA ASP A 363 1.28 5.00 1.16
C ASP A 363 2.54 5.53 1.84
N LEU A 364 2.47 6.70 2.47
CA LEU A 364 3.59 7.32 3.16
C LEU A 364 4.12 6.43 4.27
N VAL A 365 3.26 5.96 5.17
CA VAL A 365 3.70 5.13 6.30
C VAL A 365 4.34 3.84 5.78
N LEU A 366 3.77 3.23 4.74
CA LEU A 366 4.34 2.05 4.09
C LEU A 366 5.70 2.33 3.46
N ALA A 367 5.85 3.47 2.78
CA ALA A 367 7.14 3.90 2.25
C ALA A 367 8.18 4.05 3.36
N ILE A 368 7.82 4.69 4.47
CA ILE A 368 8.72 4.87 5.60
C ILE A 368 9.16 3.51 6.15
N VAL A 369 8.24 2.56 6.39
CA VAL A 369 8.56 1.20 6.86
C VAL A 369 9.50 0.48 5.89
N GLN A 370 9.28 0.64 4.59
CA GLN A 370 10.03 -0.04 3.55
C GLN A 370 11.43 0.56 3.34
N PHE A 371 11.56 1.88 3.46
CA PHE A 371 12.74 2.60 3.00
C PHE A 371 13.56 3.28 4.10
N TYR A 372 13.14 3.30 5.37
CA TYR A 372 13.87 4.01 6.44
C TYR A 372 15.32 3.51 6.66
N GLN A 373 15.62 2.26 6.31
CA GLN A 373 16.97 1.69 6.38
C GLN A 373 17.75 1.83 5.07
N THR A 374 17.14 2.39 4.04
CA THR A 374 17.71 2.45 2.68
C THR A 374 18.10 3.89 2.34
N PRO A 375 19.00 4.10 1.37
CA PRO A 375 19.29 5.44 0.85
C PRO A 375 18.08 6.14 0.20
N TRP A 376 16.94 5.47 -0.01
CA TRP A 376 15.75 6.09 -0.61
C TRP A 376 15.07 7.11 0.29
N ILE A 377 15.16 6.98 1.61
CA ILE A 377 14.63 7.97 2.55
C ILE A 377 15.70 8.25 3.60
N ASP A 378 16.10 9.52 3.75
CA ASP A 378 17.09 9.92 4.73
C ASP A 378 16.41 10.32 6.05
N ALA A 379 17.17 10.35 7.15
CA ALA A 379 16.64 10.75 8.45
C ALA A 379 16.14 12.21 8.48
N SER A 380 16.57 13.03 7.52
CA SER A 380 16.18 14.42 7.32
C SER A 380 15.17 14.59 6.18
N TRP A 381 14.35 13.57 5.90
CA TRP A 381 13.40 13.63 4.80
C TRP A 381 12.35 14.72 5.03
N THR A 382 11.85 15.31 3.95
CA THR A 382 10.77 16.30 3.95
C THR A 382 9.79 15.93 2.84
N TRP A 383 8.74 16.71 2.61
CA TRP A 383 7.86 16.49 1.47
C TRP A 383 8.55 16.59 0.10
N ARG A 384 9.77 17.13 0.01
CA ARG A 384 10.58 17.08 -1.22
C ARG A 384 11.00 15.68 -1.62
N ASN A 385 11.06 14.76 -0.66
CA ASN A 385 11.37 13.36 -0.89
C ASN A 385 10.14 12.57 -1.35
N PHE A 386 9.01 13.24 -1.58
CA PHE A 386 7.77 12.62 -2.00
C PHE A 386 7.10 13.41 -3.11
N ALA A 387 6.41 12.70 -3.98
CA ALA A 387 5.61 13.30 -5.03
C ALA A 387 4.27 12.60 -5.13
N MET A 388 3.23 13.38 -5.44
CA MET A 388 1.97 12.86 -5.91
C MET A 388 2.14 12.45 -7.36
N ILE A 389 1.87 11.19 -7.66
CA ILE A 389 1.83 10.69 -9.02
C ILE A 389 0.36 10.51 -9.41
N ARG A 390 -0.07 11.17 -10.47
CA ARG A 390 -1.43 11.15 -10.98
C ARG A 390 -1.48 10.48 -12.35
N ASN A 391 -2.39 9.54 -12.49
CA ASN A 391 -2.82 8.94 -13.74
C ASN A 391 -4.28 9.38 -14.00
N ASP A 392 -4.84 9.06 -15.17
CA ASP A 392 -6.21 9.44 -15.58
C ASP A 392 -7.30 9.20 -14.51
N SER A 393 -7.13 8.20 -13.64
CA SER A 393 -8.12 7.84 -12.62
C SER A 393 -7.52 7.50 -11.25
N GLU A 394 -6.20 7.58 -11.09
CA GLU A 394 -5.52 7.09 -9.89
C GLU A 394 -4.50 8.11 -9.40
N VAL A 395 -4.47 8.28 -8.08
CA VAL A 395 -3.49 9.12 -7.40
C VAL A 395 -2.76 8.25 -6.40
N SER A 396 -1.44 8.24 -6.49
CA SER A 396 -0.56 7.45 -5.63
C SER A 396 0.59 8.31 -5.13
N LEU A 397 1.16 7.96 -3.98
CA LEU A 397 2.39 8.59 -3.51
C LEU A 397 3.63 7.88 -4.10
N GLY A 398 4.65 8.65 -4.45
CA GLY A 398 5.96 8.15 -4.84
C GLY A 398 7.09 8.72 -4.00
N VAL A 399 8.14 7.94 -3.79
CA VAL A 399 9.39 8.38 -3.13
C VAL A 399 10.30 9.01 -4.17
N THR A 400 10.64 10.27 -3.98
CA THR A 400 11.43 11.08 -4.91
C THR A 400 12.88 11.13 -4.49
N ARG A 401 13.77 10.81 -5.43
CA ARG A 401 15.23 10.93 -5.27
C ARG A 401 15.86 11.65 -6.44
N ARG A 402 16.98 12.31 -6.15
CA ARG A 402 17.77 13.07 -7.11
C ARG A 402 19.12 12.40 -7.29
N PHE A 403 19.45 12.08 -8.52
CA PHE A 403 20.66 11.37 -8.91
C PHE A 403 21.57 12.27 -9.73
N TRP A 404 22.76 12.54 -9.20
CA TRP A 404 23.78 13.30 -9.91
C TRP A 404 24.46 12.45 -10.98
N SER A 405 24.87 13.09 -12.08
CA SER A 405 25.75 12.43 -13.03
C SER A 405 27.08 12.06 -12.39
N VAL A 406 27.54 10.83 -12.64
CA VAL A 406 28.87 10.34 -12.23
C VAL A 406 30.00 11.19 -12.82
N SER A 407 29.77 11.82 -13.97
CA SER A 407 30.75 12.69 -14.64
C SER A 407 30.75 14.14 -14.12
N SER A 408 29.76 14.53 -13.32
CA SER A 408 29.68 15.90 -12.78
C SER A 408 30.63 16.06 -11.59
N GLU A 409 31.56 17.02 -11.67
CA GLU A 409 32.43 17.36 -10.55
C GLU A 409 31.64 17.96 -9.37
N GLN A 410 30.54 18.67 -9.65
CA GLN A 410 29.65 19.24 -8.62
C GLN A 410 29.02 18.14 -7.76
N GLY A 411 28.68 17.00 -8.37
CA GLY A 411 28.08 15.86 -7.67
C GLY A 411 28.97 15.25 -6.58
N LYS A 412 30.31 15.33 -6.70
CA LYS A 412 31.24 14.72 -5.74
C LYS A 412 31.26 15.40 -4.37
N GLY A 413 30.93 16.69 -4.31
CA GLY A 413 30.83 17.45 -3.05
C GLY A 413 29.42 17.51 -2.47
N MET A 414 28.40 17.39 -3.34
CA MET A 414 26.99 17.63 -2.98
C MET A 414 26.24 16.40 -2.45
N THR A 415 26.83 15.20 -2.51
CA THR A 415 26.25 14.00 -1.88
C THR A 415 26.51 13.92 -0.36
N ALA A 416 27.12 14.95 0.24
CA ALA A 416 27.21 15.02 1.69
C ALA A 416 25.78 15.16 2.25
N ASN A 417 25.31 14.14 2.96
CA ASN A 417 24.04 14.17 3.69
C ASN A 417 23.98 15.48 4.46
N ALA A 418 23.07 16.37 4.06
CA ALA A 418 22.93 17.66 4.71
C ALA A 418 22.69 17.40 6.21
N LEU A 419 23.50 18.05 7.04
CA LEU A 419 23.44 17.82 8.48
C LEU A 419 22.03 18.19 8.96
N PRO A 420 21.38 17.31 9.75
CA PRO A 420 20.10 17.66 10.36
C PRO A 420 20.23 18.96 11.15
N SER A 421 19.14 19.73 11.17
CA SER A 421 19.00 20.89 12.04
C SER A 421 19.49 20.61 13.47
N LYS A 422 20.20 21.58 14.08
CA LYS A 422 20.71 21.48 15.47
C LYS A 422 19.61 21.18 16.48
N PHE A 423 18.35 21.53 16.16
CA PHE A 423 17.17 21.21 16.94
C PHE A 423 17.06 19.71 17.27
N TRP A 424 17.34 18.84 16.30
CA TRP A 424 17.26 17.39 16.49
C TRP A 424 18.30 16.89 17.50
N GLY A 425 19.42 17.60 17.65
CA GLY A 425 20.41 17.34 18.70
C GLY A 425 19.94 17.69 20.13
N ILE A 426 18.91 18.54 20.27
CA ILE A 426 18.26 18.88 21.54
C ILE A 426 17.26 17.78 21.91
N LEU A 427 16.49 17.29 20.95
CA LEU A 427 15.51 16.20 21.12
C LEU A 427 16.15 14.80 21.08
N ARG A 428 17.24 14.57 21.82
CA ARG A 428 18.03 13.31 21.78
C ARG A 428 17.24 12.03 22.00
N THR A 429 16.09 12.11 22.65
CA THR A 429 15.22 10.97 22.97
C THR A 429 14.20 10.65 21.88
N LYS A 430 14.09 11.51 20.86
CA LYS A 430 13.12 11.38 19.77
C LYS A 430 13.84 11.11 18.47
N ASP A 431 13.22 10.27 17.66
CA ASP A 431 13.73 9.99 16.32
C ASP A 431 13.16 11.02 15.33
N PRO A 432 14.01 11.77 14.59
CA PRO A 432 13.54 12.76 13.63
C PRO A 432 12.59 12.20 12.56
N MET A 433 12.81 10.97 12.10
CA MET A 433 11.99 10.36 11.06
C MET A 433 10.57 10.10 11.59
N LEU A 434 10.42 9.62 12.82
CA LEU A 434 9.11 9.42 13.43
C LEU A 434 8.39 10.74 13.72
N VAL A 435 9.11 11.75 14.22
CA VAL A 435 8.51 13.06 14.48
C VAL A 435 8.00 13.69 13.18
N ARG A 436 8.80 13.61 12.10
CA ARG A 436 8.41 14.10 10.76
C ARG A 436 7.28 13.31 10.15
N LEU A 437 7.22 12.00 10.39
CA LEU A 437 6.02 11.22 10.05
C LEU A 437 4.79 11.78 10.77
N GLY A 438 4.91 12.12 12.05
CA GLY A 438 3.86 12.81 12.80
C GLY A 438 3.43 14.14 12.17
N PHE A 439 4.38 14.96 11.71
CA PHE A 439 4.09 16.21 10.97
C PHE A 439 3.31 15.92 9.69
N ALA A 440 3.81 14.97 8.89
CA ALA A 440 3.21 14.56 7.64
C ALA A 440 1.77 14.08 7.80
N LEU A 441 1.52 13.26 8.82
CA LEU A 441 0.18 12.75 9.14
C LEU A 441 -0.78 13.88 9.52
N ILE A 442 -0.33 14.91 10.23
CA ILE A 442 -1.14 16.09 10.54
C ILE A 442 -1.43 16.88 9.26
N GLU A 443 -0.41 17.17 8.46
CA GLU A 443 -0.59 17.96 7.23
C GLU A 443 -1.50 17.26 6.23
N LEU A 444 -1.38 15.94 6.07
CA LEU A 444 -2.31 15.14 5.27
C LEU A 444 -3.71 15.09 5.87
N ALA A 445 -3.87 15.04 7.19
CA ALA A 445 -5.19 15.07 7.84
C ALA A 445 -5.89 16.44 7.67
N MET A 446 -5.13 17.53 7.74
CA MET A 446 -5.64 18.90 7.65
C MET A 446 -5.72 19.42 6.21
N GLY A 447 -4.93 18.86 5.30
CA GLY A 447 -4.80 19.32 3.91
C GLY A 447 -4.09 20.66 3.82
N LYS A 448 -3.22 20.96 4.79
CA LYS A 448 -2.53 22.25 4.96
C LYS A 448 -1.17 22.05 5.59
N ARG A 449 -0.22 22.93 5.30
CA ARG A 449 1.10 22.93 5.95
C ARG A 449 1.01 23.35 7.42
N LEU A 450 1.91 22.84 8.26
CA LEU A 450 2.03 23.26 9.67
C LEU A 450 2.32 24.76 9.79
N SER A 451 3.13 25.30 8.88
CA SER A 451 3.44 26.74 8.80
C SER A 451 2.18 27.59 8.56
N GLU A 452 1.25 27.13 7.72
CA GLU A 452 -0.02 27.80 7.45
C GLU A 452 -0.98 27.71 8.64
N ILE A 453 -1.04 26.54 9.29
CA ILE A 453 -1.87 26.35 10.50
C ILE A 453 -1.38 27.26 11.63
N ARG A 454 -0.06 27.39 11.79
CA ARG A 454 0.57 28.33 12.74
C ARG A 454 0.16 29.77 12.43
N LEU A 455 0.25 30.18 11.17
CA LEU A 455 -0.16 31.51 10.71
C LEU A 455 -1.62 31.86 11.00
N ALA A 456 -2.53 30.91 10.75
CA ALA A 456 -3.96 31.09 11.03
C ALA A 456 -4.25 31.26 12.54
N THR A 457 -3.35 30.77 13.40
CA THR A 457 -3.46 30.91 14.85
C THR A 457 -2.86 32.24 15.34
N VAL A 458 -1.70 32.64 14.80
CA VAL A 458 -1.00 33.87 15.19
C VAL A 458 -1.72 35.13 14.70
N THR A 459 -2.31 35.14 13.51
CA THR A 459 -3.05 36.31 12.98
C THR A 459 -4.24 36.76 13.84
N ARG A 460 -4.69 35.93 14.79
CA ARG A 460 -5.69 36.30 15.81
C ARG A 460 -5.10 37.03 17.03
N THR A 461 -3.78 37.04 17.17
CA THR A 461 -3.03 37.52 18.33
C THR A 461 -1.98 38.53 17.83
N GLU A 462 -2.39 39.78 17.75
CA GLU A 462 -1.71 40.96 17.18
C GLU A 462 -0.17 40.91 17.01
N GLY A 463 0.28 41.18 15.78
CA GLY A 463 1.39 42.14 15.52
C GLY A 463 2.85 41.69 15.71
N ALA A 464 3.21 40.42 15.53
CA ALA A 464 4.62 40.01 15.54
C ALA A 464 5.31 40.30 14.19
N GLY A 465 6.26 41.24 14.18
CA GLY A 465 7.12 41.50 13.03
C GLY A 465 8.03 40.31 12.72
N GLU A 466 8.07 39.92 11.45
CA GLU A 466 8.77 38.72 10.97
C GLU A 466 10.24 39.04 10.66
N THR A 467 11.16 38.52 11.48
CA THR A 467 12.59 38.48 11.16
C THR A 467 12.94 37.17 10.46
N ASP A 468 13.92 37.21 9.56
CA ASP A 468 14.47 36.01 8.91
C ASP A 468 15.12 35.10 9.98
N GLN A 469 14.45 34.00 10.32
CA GLN A 469 14.84 33.12 11.42
C GLN A 469 15.68 31.93 10.94
N ASP A 470 16.65 31.54 11.78
CA ASP A 470 17.50 30.35 11.64
C ASP A 470 16.66 29.08 11.41
N GLU A 471 17.13 28.18 10.55
CA GLU A 471 16.48 26.91 10.20
C GLU A 471 16.14 26.06 11.42
N ALA A 472 16.99 26.09 12.46
CA ALA A 472 16.76 25.36 13.69
C ALA A 472 15.54 25.85 14.46
N VAL A 473 15.18 27.13 14.32
CA VAL A 473 13.99 27.70 14.94
C VAL A 473 12.74 27.15 14.26
N ARG A 474 12.77 26.93 12.94
CA ARG A 474 11.58 26.48 12.19
C ARG A 474 11.16 25.06 12.49
N ASP A 475 12.10 24.11 12.51
CA ASP A 475 11.79 22.72 12.89
C ASP A 475 11.24 22.67 14.33
N MET A 476 11.73 23.56 15.22
CA MET A 476 11.20 23.70 16.58
C MET A 476 9.78 24.29 16.60
N GLU A 477 9.50 25.32 15.80
CA GLU A 477 8.16 25.88 15.66
C GLU A 477 7.17 24.87 15.09
N ASP A 478 7.58 24.09 14.10
CA ASP A 478 6.76 23.03 13.50
C ASP A 478 6.47 21.93 14.52
N TYR A 479 7.48 21.54 15.31
CA TYR A 479 7.29 20.60 16.42
C TYR A 479 6.30 21.11 17.47
N ASN A 480 6.47 22.37 17.91
CA ASN A 480 5.58 22.97 18.90
C ASN A 480 4.15 23.11 18.36
N THR A 481 4.00 23.48 17.09
CA THR A 481 2.70 23.56 16.42
C THR A 481 2.03 22.19 16.38
N ALA A 482 2.75 21.15 15.98
CA ALA A 482 2.23 19.79 15.92
C ALA A 482 1.80 19.28 17.31
N MET A 483 2.59 19.56 18.35
CA MET A 483 2.24 19.21 19.74
C MET A 483 1.01 19.99 20.25
N ASP A 484 0.90 21.29 19.97
CA ASP A 484 -0.30 22.09 20.33
C ASP A 484 -1.58 21.53 19.69
N LEU A 485 -1.52 21.16 18.40
CA LEU A 485 -2.64 20.54 17.68
C LEU A 485 -3.03 19.19 18.30
N LEU A 486 -2.04 18.41 18.75
CA LEU A 486 -2.26 17.14 19.43
C LEU A 486 -2.93 17.36 20.80
N ASP A 487 -2.39 18.25 21.63
CA ASP A 487 -2.87 18.50 22.99
C ASP A 487 -4.29 19.10 23.01
N ARG A 488 -4.59 19.96 22.02
CA ARG A 488 -5.92 20.54 21.81
C ARG A 488 -6.91 19.60 21.14
N ASN A 489 -6.49 18.38 20.80
CA ASN A 489 -7.28 17.36 20.12
C ASN A 489 -7.84 17.78 18.74
N VAL A 490 -7.19 18.72 18.05
CA VAL A 490 -7.66 19.22 16.75
C VAL A 490 -7.69 18.10 15.71
N VAL A 491 -6.66 17.26 15.68
CA VAL A 491 -6.57 16.09 14.79
C VAL A 491 -7.63 15.05 15.14
N ARG A 492 -7.92 14.81 16.42
CA ARG A 492 -9.02 13.92 16.84
C ARG A 492 -10.36 14.41 16.31
N ASP A 493 -10.61 15.71 16.40
CA ASP A 493 -11.88 16.28 16.02
C ASP A 493 -12.03 16.31 14.47
N GLU A 494 -10.94 16.45 13.73
CA GLU A 494 -10.92 16.40 12.26
C GLU A 494 -11.02 14.97 11.71
N VAL A 495 -10.12 14.07 12.13
CA VAL A 495 -9.98 12.72 11.56
C VAL A 495 -10.42 11.59 12.49
N GLY A 496 -10.37 11.77 13.81
CA GLY A 496 -10.85 10.77 14.77
C GLY A 496 -9.78 10.28 15.73
N VAL A 497 -10.22 9.54 16.75
CA VAL A 497 -9.37 9.08 17.87
C VAL A 497 -8.25 8.16 17.41
N THR A 498 -8.55 7.21 16.52
CA THR A 498 -7.59 6.22 16.05
C THR A 498 -6.42 6.88 15.29
N TYR A 499 -6.73 7.86 14.43
CA TYR A 499 -5.73 8.62 13.69
C TYR A 499 -4.88 9.49 14.64
N GLN A 500 -5.53 10.16 15.60
CA GLN A 500 -4.86 10.94 16.65
C GLN A 500 -3.84 10.10 17.43
N GLN A 501 -4.18 8.85 17.77
CA GLN A 501 -3.27 7.95 18.48
C GLN A 501 -2.03 7.61 17.66
N ALA A 502 -2.18 7.37 16.35
CA ALA A 502 -1.06 7.13 15.45
C ALA A 502 -0.14 8.38 15.36
N VAL A 503 -0.72 9.58 15.26
CA VAL A 503 0.03 10.85 15.27
C VAL A 503 0.77 11.03 16.60
N ALA A 504 0.11 10.78 17.73
CA ALA A 504 0.72 10.85 19.06
C ALA A 504 1.90 9.90 19.18
N ALA A 505 1.76 8.65 18.71
CA ALA A 505 2.82 7.65 18.76
C ALA A 505 4.07 8.11 17.98
N CYS A 506 3.86 8.74 16.81
CA CYS A 506 4.92 9.31 15.98
C CYS A 506 5.62 10.50 16.68
N LEU A 507 4.87 11.53 17.08
CA LEU A 507 5.42 12.76 17.69
C LEU A 507 6.08 12.51 19.05
N GLN A 508 5.52 11.59 19.83
CA GLN A 508 6.03 11.24 21.14
C GLN A 508 7.18 10.22 21.07
N CYS A 509 7.30 9.49 19.95
CA CYS A 509 8.16 8.31 19.76
C CYS A 509 7.91 7.26 20.86
N LYS A 510 6.65 7.04 21.20
CA LYS A 510 6.21 6.13 22.27
C LYS A 510 4.91 5.44 21.88
N ILE A 511 4.77 4.19 22.28
CA ILE A 511 3.57 3.38 22.08
C ILE A 511 3.03 2.94 23.43
N LEU A 512 1.70 2.82 23.51
CA LEU A 512 1.00 2.38 24.71
C LEU A 512 0.75 0.88 24.62
N GLU A 513 1.34 0.13 25.53
CA GLU A 513 1.13 -1.31 25.70
C GLU A 513 0.41 -1.57 27.03
N ASP A 514 -0.03 -2.81 27.23
CA ASP A 514 -0.69 -3.25 28.47
C ASP A 514 0.21 -3.03 29.71
N GLU A 515 1.54 -3.09 29.52
CA GLU A 515 2.55 -2.91 30.56
C GLU A 515 2.96 -1.42 30.76
N GLY A 516 2.44 -0.51 29.93
CA GLY A 516 2.70 0.93 30.01
C GLY A 516 3.28 1.52 28.72
N MET A 517 3.94 2.68 28.84
CA MET A 517 4.50 3.40 27.69
C MET A 517 5.89 2.88 27.35
N ARG A 518 6.07 2.35 26.15
CA ARG A 518 7.36 1.88 25.61
C ARG A 518 7.88 2.82 24.52
N PRO A 519 9.19 3.10 24.44
CA PRO A 519 9.74 3.89 23.34
C PRO A 519 9.58 3.16 22.00
N LEU A 520 9.14 3.90 20.97
CA LEU A 520 9.15 3.49 19.58
C LEU A 520 10.45 4.01 18.96
N LYS A 521 11.40 3.12 18.67
CA LYS A 521 12.76 3.51 18.26
C LYS A 521 13.20 2.73 17.02
N PRO A 522 13.65 3.41 15.95
CA PRO A 522 14.23 2.73 14.79
C PRO A 522 15.46 1.89 15.16
N GLY A 523 15.63 0.77 14.44
CA GLY A 523 16.75 -0.15 14.62
C GLY A 523 16.58 -1.18 15.73
N THR A 524 15.43 -1.23 16.41
CA THR A 524 15.06 -2.41 17.22
C THR A 524 14.46 -3.50 16.33
N ASP A 525 14.64 -4.77 16.70
CA ASP A 525 14.11 -5.91 15.93
C ASP A 525 12.57 -5.89 15.85
N THR A 526 11.91 -5.22 16.81
CA THR A 526 10.45 -5.06 16.87
C THR A 526 9.95 -3.82 16.14
N PHE A 527 10.83 -2.93 15.65
CA PHE A 527 10.41 -1.61 15.18
C PHE A 527 9.39 -1.67 14.05
N GLU A 528 9.60 -2.54 13.06
CA GLU A 528 8.66 -2.73 11.94
C GLU A 528 7.31 -3.28 12.41
N GLU A 529 7.32 -4.23 13.36
CA GLU A 529 6.11 -4.82 13.93
C GLU A 529 5.34 -3.77 14.75
N ASP A 530 6.06 -2.95 15.51
CA ASP A 530 5.50 -1.87 16.32
C ASP A 530 4.87 -0.78 15.44
N LEU A 531 5.56 -0.39 14.36
CA LEU A 531 5.05 0.57 13.38
C LEU A 531 3.80 0.00 12.67
N GLY A 532 3.82 -1.29 12.34
CA GLY A 532 2.66 -2.02 11.84
C GLY A 532 1.46 -1.95 12.78
N ARG A 533 1.65 -2.40 14.02
CA ARG A 533 0.57 -2.57 15.01
C ARG A 533 0.01 -1.25 15.54
N PHE A 534 0.85 -0.25 15.77
CA PHE A 534 0.45 0.97 16.49
C PHE A 534 0.23 2.18 15.58
N ILE A 535 0.63 2.10 14.30
CA ILE A 535 0.47 3.20 13.35
C ILE A 535 -0.27 2.72 12.09
N ILE A 536 0.23 1.70 11.39
CA ILE A 536 -0.36 1.24 10.12
C ILE A 536 -1.77 0.64 10.33
N ASP A 537 -1.90 -0.34 11.22
CA ASP A 537 -3.16 -1.04 11.45
C ASP A 537 -4.28 -0.09 11.95
N PRO A 538 -4.02 0.84 12.90
CA PRO A 538 -4.98 1.86 13.29
C PRO A 538 -5.41 2.76 12.13
N LEU A 539 -4.46 3.20 11.28
CA LEU A 539 -4.78 4.04 10.11
C LEU A 539 -5.60 3.28 9.07
N ARG A 540 -5.30 1.99 8.85
CA ARG A 540 -6.10 1.12 7.98
C ARG A 540 -7.51 0.94 8.53
N GLN A 541 -7.64 0.56 9.79
CA GLN A 541 -8.95 0.40 10.44
C GLN A 541 -9.77 1.69 10.31
N HIS A 542 -9.13 2.84 10.53
CA HIS A 542 -9.78 4.13 10.38
C HIS A 542 -10.29 4.37 8.95
N ALA A 543 -9.51 4.02 7.93
CA ALA A 543 -9.93 4.12 6.54
C ALA A 543 -11.07 3.16 6.19
N GLU A 544 -11.02 1.93 6.70
CA GLU A 544 -12.09 0.94 6.55
C GLU A 544 -13.40 1.40 7.19
N ASP A 545 -13.32 1.96 8.40
CA ASP A 545 -14.48 2.47 9.14
C ASP A 545 -15.17 3.64 8.40
N LEU A 546 -14.39 4.53 7.78
CA LEU A 546 -14.91 5.69 7.06
C LEU A 546 -15.52 5.33 5.70
N TYR A 547 -14.93 4.38 4.97
CA TYR A 547 -15.28 4.14 3.57
C TYR A 547 -15.91 2.78 3.29
N GLY A 548 -16.07 1.93 4.32
CA GLY A 548 -16.84 0.68 4.26
C GLY A 548 -16.26 -0.40 3.35
N MET A 549 -15.02 -0.24 2.91
CA MET A 549 -14.30 -1.18 2.06
C MET A 549 -13.03 -1.58 2.82
N PRO A 550 -12.78 -2.89 3.02
CA PRO A 550 -11.45 -3.34 3.46
C PRO A 550 -10.47 -2.84 2.41
N LEU A 551 -9.49 -2.04 2.85
CA LEU A 551 -8.48 -1.51 1.94
C LEU A 551 -7.67 -2.66 1.37
#